data_AF-A0A7S0LHS4-F1
#
_entry.id   AF-A0A7S0LHS4-F1
#
_cell.length_a   1.000
_cell.length_b   1.000
_cell.length_c   1.000
_cell.angle_alpha   90.00
_cell.angle_beta   90.00
_cell.angle_gamma   90.00
#
_symmetry.space_group_name_H-M   'P 1'
#
loop_
_entity.id
_entity.type
_entity.pdbx_description
1 polymer ?
#
loop_
_entity_poly.entity_id
_entity_poly.type
_entity_poly.pdbx_seq_one_letter_code
_entity_poly.pdbx_strand_id
1 'polypeptide(L)'
;VDRRHWNCVLHACVRAGEVDRAQAIFDELPHSPQMVDYNVMLHGYALLWGSPRTHGQRLSQAESILRHMLEAGMQPDEVTYHAMLDIHRFDAARVLEIIDEMRR
;
A
#
# COMPACT_ATOMS: atom_id res chain seq x y z
N VAL A 1 16.32 -1.07 17.84
CA VAL A 1 15.42 -1.93 17.02
C VAL A 1 15.87 -1.78 15.58
N ASP A 2 16.25 -2.85 14.89
CA ASP A 2 16.72 -2.75 13.50
C ASP A 2 15.54 -2.67 12.50
N ARG A 3 15.83 -2.30 11.24
CA ARG A 3 14.82 -2.19 10.17
C ARG A 3 14.00 -3.47 9.97
N ARG A 4 14.62 -4.65 10.09
CA ARG A 4 13.93 -5.94 9.88
C ARG A 4 12.86 -6.18 10.93
N HIS A 5 13.08 -5.74 12.16
CA HIS A 5 12.07 -5.81 13.21
C HIS A 5 10.85 -4.95 12.85
N TRP A 6 11.05 -3.73 12.36
CA TRP A 6 9.95 -2.86 11.92
C TRP A 6 9.17 -3.45 10.75
N ASN A 7 9.87 -4.00 9.74
CA ASN A 7 9.25 -4.70 8.63
C ASN A 7 8.41 -5.90 9.11
N CYS A 8 8.93 -6.69 10.06
CA CYS A 8 8.20 -7.81 10.64
C CYS A 8 6.92 -7.36 11.36
N VAL A 9 7.01 -6.26 12.12
CA VAL A 9 5.86 -5.71 12.84
C VAL A 9 4.80 -5.18 11.87
N LEU A 10 5.21 -4.44 10.83
CA LEU A 10 4.31 -3.97 9.78
C LEU A 10 3.58 -5.14 9.10
N HIS A 11 4.32 -6.17 8.67
CA HIS A 11 3.74 -7.37 8.08
C HIS A 11 2.77 -8.08 9.03
N ALA A 12 3.11 -8.19 10.33
CA ALA A 12 2.25 -8.84 11.31
C ALA A 12 0.93 -8.06 11.51
N CYS A 13 0.99 -6.73 11.64
CA CYS A 13 -0.19 -5.87 11.76
C CYS A 13 -1.09 -5.98 10.53
N VAL A 14 -0.51 -5.91 9.32
CA VAL A 14 -1.26 -6.05 8.06
C VAL A 14 -1.94 -7.42 7.97
N ARG A 15 -1.25 -8.51 8.29
CA ARG A 15 -1.83 -9.86 8.28
C ARG A 15 -2.93 -10.07 9.31
N ALA A 16 -2.87 -9.35 10.43
CA ALA A 16 -3.92 -9.33 11.44
C ALA A 16 -5.12 -8.45 11.04
N GLY A 17 -5.03 -7.70 9.94
CA GLY A 17 -6.04 -6.72 9.53
C GLY A 17 -5.99 -5.41 10.33
N GLU A 18 -4.98 -5.21 11.18
CA GLU A 18 -4.75 -4.00 11.97
C GLU A 18 -4.03 -2.92 11.13
N VAL A 19 -4.61 -2.57 9.98
CA VAL A 19 -3.95 -1.67 9.01
C VAL A 19 -3.77 -0.25 9.56
N ASP A 20 -4.71 0.25 10.38
CA ASP A 20 -4.56 1.56 11.04
C ASP A 20 -3.35 1.60 11.98
N ARG A 21 -3.09 0.49 12.68
CA ARG A 21 -1.92 0.34 13.54
C ARG A 21 -0.64 0.22 12.71
N ALA A 22 -0.70 -0.50 11.60
CA ALA A 22 0.42 -0.56 10.66
C ALA A 22 0.76 0.84 10.12
N GLN A 23 -0.24 1.68 9.82
CA GLN A 23 -0.02 3.06 9.38
C GLN A 23 0.70 3.90 10.45
N ALA A 24 0.25 3.84 11.71
CA ALA A 24 0.91 4.56 12.79
C ALA A 24 2.39 4.17 12.94
N ILE A 25 2.70 2.89 12.78
CA ILE A 25 4.09 2.38 12.83
C ILE A 25 4.89 2.83 11.61
N PHE A 26 4.27 2.86 10.43
CA PHE A 26 4.88 3.34 9.20
C PHE A 26 5.26 4.83 9.32
N ASP A 27 4.38 5.64 9.92
CA ASP A 27 4.61 7.08 10.14
C ASP A 27 5.70 7.34 11.18
N GLU A 28 5.90 6.42 12.13
CA GLU A 28 6.92 6.50 13.18
C GLU A 28 8.25 5.82 12.82
N LEU A 29 8.43 5.35 11.58
CA LEU A 29 9.66 4.66 11.18
C LEU A 29 10.89 5.58 11.40
N PRO A 30 11.90 5.14 12.18
CA PRO A 30 13.08 5.95 12.47
C PRO A 30 14.05 6.08 11.28
N HIS A 31 13.73 5.45 10.15
CA HIS A 31 14.51 5.47 8.91
C HIS A 31 13.57 5.73 7.74
N SER A 32 14.12 6.24 6.64
CA SER A 32 13.37 6.36 5.38
C SER A 32 12.77 5.00 5.00
N PRO A 33 11.44 4.95 4.74
CA PRO A 33 10.78 3.74 4.27
C PRO A 33 11.41 3.25 2.97
N GLN A 34 11.46 1.93 2.78
CA GLN A 34 11.92 1.29 1.55
C GLN A 34 10.74 0.66 0.81
N MET A 35 10.96 0.25 -0.44
CA MET A 35 9.97 -0.41 -1.30
C MET A 35 9.18 -1.52 -0.59
N VAL A 36 9.84 -2.32 0.26
CA VAL A 36 9.17 -3.38 1.06
C VAL A 36 8.14 -2.80 2.02
N ASP A 37 8.44 -1.70 2.71
CA ASP A 37 7.52 -1.05 3.64
C ASP A 37 6.26 -0.54 2.92
N TYR A 38 6.42 0.07 1.74
CA TYR A 38 5.30 0.54 0.92
C TYR A 38 4.44 -0.61 0.41
N ASN A 39 5.06 -1.66 -0.12
CA ASN A 39 4.34 -2.83 -0.64
C ASN A 39 3.51 -3.52 0.46
N VAL A 40 4.02 -3.57 1.70
CA VAL A 40 3.27 -4.08 2.84
C VAL A 40 2.02 -3.26 3.12
N MET A 41 2.14 -1.94 3.15
CA MET A 41 1.01 -1.05 3.40
C MET A 41 -0.04 -1.13 2.30
N LEU A 42 0.39 -1.09 1.03
CA LEU A 42 -0.49 -1.24 -0.12
C LEU A 42 -1.26 -2.57 -0.09
N HIS A 43 -0.57 -3.66 0.24
CA HIS A 43 -1.21 -4.96 0.40
C HIS A 43 -2.24 -4.98 1.54
N GLY A 44 -1.95 -4.30 2.66
CA GLY A 44 -2.90 -4.17 3.76
C GLY A 44 -4.17 -3.43 3.37
N TYR A 45 -4.03 -2.32 2.65
CA TYR A 45 -5.19 -1.58 2.13
C TYR A 45 -5.98 -2.39 1.11
N ALA A 46 -5.31 -3.19 0.28
CA ALA A 46 -5.94 -4.10 -0.69
C ALA A 46 -6.74 -5.22 -0.01
N LEU A 47 -6.17 -5.90 1.00
CA LEU A 47 -6.78 -7.05 1.66
C LEU A 47 -8.10 -6.74 2.40
N LEU A 48 -8.24 -5.52 2.92
CA LEU A 48 -9.42 -5.14 3.71
C LEU A 48 -10.63 -4.69 2.85
N TRP A 49 -10.67 -5.05 1.56
CA TRP A 49 -11.75 -4.68 0.65
C TRP A 49 -13.17 -5.13 1.07
N GLY A 50 -13.30 -6.05 2.04
CA GLY A 50 -14.57 -6.67 2.43
C GLY A 50 -15.63 -5.76 3.08
N SER A 51 -15.32 -4.48 3.35
CA SER A 51 -16.28 -3.52 3.91
C SER A 51 -16.55 -2.36 2.94
N PRO A 52 -17.72 -2.33 2.28
CA PRO A 52 -18.09 -1.29 1.32
C PRO A 52 -18.08 0.12 1.92
N ARG A 53 -18.32 0.25 3.23
CA ARG A 53 -18.39 1.56 3.93
C ARG A 53 -17.03 2.22 4.10
N THR A 54 -15.96 1.44 4.13
CA THR A 54 -14.59 1.90 4.37
C THR A 54 -13.73 1.84 3.11
N HIS A 55 -14.32 1.43 1.98
CA HIS A 55 -13.61 1.27 0.71
C HIS A 55 -13.05 2.60 0.19
N GLY A 56 -13.84 3.67 0.20
CA GLY A 56 -13.38 4.99 -0.26
C GLY A 56 -12.23 5.57 0.58
N GLN A 57 -12.27 5.40 1.90
CA GLN A 57 -11.19 5.87 2.78
C GLN A 57 -9.88 5.10 2.52
N ARG A 58 -9.98 3.76 2.39
CA ARG A 58 -8.80 2.93 2.12
C ARG A 58 -8.22 3.14 0.73
N LEU A 59 -9.07 3.41 -0.26
CA LEU A 59 -8.65 3.83 -1.61
C LEU A 59 -7.76 5.07 -1.51
N SER A 60 -8.23 6.11 -0.83
CA SER A 60 -7.46 7.35 -0.65
C SER A 60 -6.15 7.13 0.12
N GLN A 61 -6.14 6.25 1.12
CA GLN A 61 -4.90 5.91 1.84
C GLN A 61 -3.90 5.17 0.94
N ALA A 62 -4.35 4.21 0.13
CA ALA A 62 -3.48 3.50 -0.80
C ALA A 62 -2.90 4.43 -1.88
N GLU A 63 -3.72 5.32 -2.44
CA GLU A 63 -3.26 6.36 -3.37
C GLU A 63 -2.25 7.31 -2.72
N SER A 64 -2.46 7.67 -1.45
CA SER A 64 -1.50 8.49 -0.69
C SER A 64 -0.16 7.79 -0.50
N ILE A 65 -0.17 6.49 -0.21
CA ILE A 65 1.05 5.67 -0.06
C ILE A 65 1.79 5.56 -1.39
N LEU A 66 1.07 5.33 -2.50
CA LEU A 66 1.66 5.31 -3.84
C LEU A 66 2.28 6.66 -4.20
N ARG A 67 1.59 7.76 -3.91
CA ARG A 67 2.12 9.11 -4.14
C ARG A 67 3.39 9.36 -3.33
N HIS A 68 3.38 9.00 -2.05
CA HIS A 68 4.55 9.16 -1.19
C HIS A 68 5.74 8.31 -1.68
N MET A 69 5.49 7.12 -2.24
CA MET A 69 6.52 6.29 -2.88
C MET A 69 7.17 7.01 -4.08
N LEU A 70 6.33 7.58 -4.96
CA LEU A 70 6.78 8.34 -6.13
C LEU A 70 7.55 9.61 -5.74
N GLU A 71 7.06 10.35 -4.75
CA GLU A 71 7.71 11.55 -4.22
C GLU A 71 9.07 11.24 -3.58
N ALA A 72 9.21 10.05 -2.98
CA ALA A 72 10.48 9.54 -2.48
C ALA A 72 11.41 9.03 -3.60
N GLY A 73 11.03 9.16 -4.87
CA GLY A 73 11.82 8.75 -6.03
C GLY A 73 11.87 7.24 -6.27
N MET A 74 10.98 6.48 -5.62
CA MET A 74 10.88 5.04 -5.80
C MET A 74 9.89 4.71 -6.91
N GLN A 75 10.28 3.79 -7.79
CA GLN A 75 9.43 3.33 -8.87
C GLN A 75 8.53 2.18 -8.38
N PRO A 76 7.21 2.26 -8.62
CA PRO A 76 6.30 1.14 -8.42
C PRO A 76 6.82 -0.13 -9.07
N ASP A 77 6.71 -1.25 -8.35
CA ASP A 77 7.06 -2.56 -8.89
C ASP A 77 5.79 -3.38 -9.19
N GLU A 78 5.97 -4.61 -9.66
CA GLU A 78 4.87 -5.52 -9.98
C GLU A 78 3.93 -5.74 -8.78
N VAL A 79 4.48 -5.76 -7.55
CA VAL A 79 3.70 -5.94 -6.32
C VAL A 79 2.84 -4.71 -6.03
N THR A 80 3.42 -3.53 -6.20
CA THR A 80 2.70 -2.25 -6.09
C THR A 80 1.52 -2.23 -7.06
N TYR A 81 1.75 -2.56 -8.33
CA TYR A 81 0.70 -2.54 -9.34
C TYR A 81 -0.37 -3.61 -9.09
N HIS A 82 -0.01 -4.81 -8.64
CA HIS A 82 -0.98 -5.85 -8.29
C HIS A 82 -1.92 -5.37 -7.18
N ALA A 83 -1.37 -4.72 -6.13
CA ALA A 83 -2.17 -4.16 -5.05
C ALA A 83 -3.10 -3.03 -5.53
N MET A 84 -2.63 -2.17 -6.43
CA MET A 84 -3.45 -1.10 -7.01
C MET A 84 -4.58 -1.65 -7.89
N LEU A 85 -4.32 -2.69 -8.70
CA LEU A 85 -5.36 -3.37 -9.48
C LEU A 85 -6.44 -3.99 -8.58
N ASP A 86 -6.04 -4.64 -7.50
CA ASP A 86 -6.97 -5.24 -6.53
C ASP A 86 -7.85 -4.19 -5.84
N ILE A 87 -7.26 -3.05 -5.48
CA ILE A 87 -7.98 -1.94 -4.82
C ILE A 87 -8.96 -1.28 -5.78
N HIS A 88 -8.57 -1.05 -7.03
CA HIS A 88 -9.40 -0.42 -8.06
C HIS A 88 -10.26 -1.41 -8.85
N ARG A 89 -10.41 -2.67 -8.42
CA ARG A 89 -11.04 -3.72 -9.24
C ARG A 89 -12.48 -3.46 -9.71
N PHE A 90 -13.18 -2.51 -9.08
CA PHE A 90 -14.53 -2.08 -9.46
C PHE A 90 -14.55 -0.77 -10.28
N ASP A 91 -13.39 -0.13 -10.43
CA ASP A 91 -13.16 1.05 -11.26
C ASP A 91 -12.38 0.62 -12.51
N ALA A 92 -13.12 0.21 -13.54
CA ALA A 92 -12.55 -0.27 -14.79
C ALA A 92 -11.70 0.79 -15.50
N ALA A 93 -12.05 2.09 -15.36
CA ALA A 93 -11.29 3.16 -15.98
C ALA A 93 -9.89 3.24 -15.34
N ARG A 94 -9.84 3.25 -14.01
CA ARG A 94 -8.56 3.33 -13.29
C ARG A 94 -7.71 2.07 -13.47
N VAL A 95 -8.32 0.89 -13.50
CA VAL A 95 -7.62 -0.38 -13.80
C VAL A 95 -6.94 -0.32 -15.17
N LEU A 96 -7.61 0.20 -16.20
CA LEU A 96 -7.02 0.32 -17.53
C LEU A 96 -5.85 1.30 -17.59
N GLU A 97 -5.95 2.43 -16.86
CA GLU A 97 -4.85 3.38 -16.72
C GLU A 97 -3.63 2.72 -16.08
N ILE A 98 -3.82 1.98 -14.98
CA ILE A 98 -2.74 1.25 -14.30
C ILE A 98 -2.08 0.23 -15.24
N ILE A 99 -2.87 -0.50 -16.02
CA ILE A 99 -2.34 -1.47 -16.98
C ILE A 99 -1.55 -0.78 -18.11
N ASP A 100 -1.94 0.42 -18.55
CA ASP A 100 -1.16 1.21 -19.51
C ASP A 100 0.15 1.72 -18.89
N GLU A 101 0.11 2.19 -17.65
CA GLU A 101 1.29 2.61 -16.88
C GLU A 101 2.31 1.47 -16.77
N MET A 102 1.87 0.23 -16.51
CA MET A 102 2.75 -0.96 -16.43
C MET A 102 3.43 -1.33 -17.76
N ARG A 103 2.89 -0.91 -18.91
CA ARG A 103 3.38 -1.30 -20.24
C ARG A 103 4.37 -0.31 -20.86
N ARG A 104 4.54 0.86 -20.25
CA ARG A 104 5.47 1.91 -20.69
C ARG A 104 6.87 1.66 -20.16
#